data_AF-A0A0G4LQ04-F1
#
_entry.id   AF-A0A0G4LQ04-F1
#
_cell.length_a   1.000
_cell.length_b   1.000
_cell.length_c   1.000
_cell.angle_alpha   90.00
_cell.angle_beta   90.00
_cell.angle_gamma   90.00
#
_symmetry.space_group_name_H-M   'P 1'
#
loop_
_entity.id
_entity.type
_entity.pdbx_description
1 polymer ?
#
loop_
_entity_poly.entity_id
_entity_poly.type
_entity_poly.pdbx_seq_one_letter_code
_entity_poly.pdbx_strand_id
1 'polypeptide(L)'
;MATFTKLTDEQQPVISVNPNHKIAKIEDNTYGGFTEHMGRCIYGGLYDPGSPLSDENDYRKDVIEAFQELKCPVVRYPGGNFIATYHWQDGIGPREKRPKKQELAWHGIETNEFGTDEFLRWCEVVGTEPYLALNFGTGTLDEAMASPEHLKNATAPRSAERAIEITASLIDLARIENKIPNNIPRQKICFDEWNVWDPVRAPGWLGAEEKYTLSDALAVAVWLNVFIRQAKYIGMATIAQSVNVISPLMTTKNGLLKQPTWWPLLLFSKHMRGQTIGVNVQCGEYEGQTKPEWIRGTIETPWLDVSASINDEGIVSLVVVNIHETKSFATKLEGVSGKVDVFTVAGPSIDAVNTEEKEEVGIAESSWDGQGLYEFPQASMTMLRWKP
;
A
#
# COMPACT_ATOMS: atom_id res chain seq x y z
N MET A 1 -17.54 6.99 -7.00
CA MET A 1 -16.09 7.07 -6.74
C MET A 1 -15.80 8.43 -6.11
N ALA A 2 -14.61 8.68 -5.54
CA ALA A 2 -14.29 10.03 -5.08
C ALA A 2 -14.38 11.00 -6.27
N THR A 3 -15.02 12.15 -6.10
CA THR A 3 -15.07 13.20 -7.13
C THR A 3 -14.39 14.45 -6.61
N PHE A 4 -13.80 15.21 -7.51
CA PHE A 4 -13.14 16.47 -7.19
C PHE A 4 -13.86 17.65 -7.83
N THR A 5 -14.00 18.74 -7.07
CA THR A 5 -14.41 20.05 -7.57
C THR A 5 -13.34 21.05 -7.25
N LYS A 6 -12.69 21.61 -8.27
CA LYS A 6 -11.67 22.63 -8.06
C LYS A 6 -12.29 23.90 -7.48
N LEU A 7 -11.72 24.36 -6.37
CA LEU A 7 -11.99 25.67 -5.78
C LEU A 7 -10.82 26.62 -6.02
N THR A 8 -11.05 27.91 -5.88
CA THR A 8 -9.95 28.89 -5.74
C THR A 8 -9.35 28.79 -4.33
N ASP A 9 -8.09 29.21 -4.16
CA ASP A 9 -7.37 29.08 -2.89
C ASP A 9 -7.98 29.90 -1.72
N GLU A 10 -8.87 30.84 -2.04
CA GLU A 10 -9.60 31.69 -1.10
C GLU A 10 -10.87 31.02 -0.55
N GLN A 11 -11.35 29.99 -1.22
CA GLN A 11 -12.57 29.29 -0.83
C GLN A 11 -12.28 28.23 0.22
N GLN A 12 -13.19 28.14 1.19
CA GLN A 12 -13.19 27.15 2.24
C GLN A 12 -13.30 25.72 1.66
N PRO A 13 -12.33 24.82 1.90
CA PRO A 13 -12.45 23.44 1.47
C PRO A 13 -13.65 22.72 2.09
N VAL A 14 -14.23 21.79 1.33
CA VAL A 14 -15.38 20.98 1.73
C VAL A 14 -15.13 19.53 1.35
N ILE A 15 -15.44 18.59 2.24
CA ILE A 15 -15.53 17.17 1.91
C ILE A 15 -16.93 16.68 2.27
N SER A 16 -17.63 16.13 1.29
CA SER A 16 -18.99 15.58 1.46
C SER A 16 -18.96 14.07 1.31
N VAL A 17 -19.33 13.34 2.36
CA VAL A 17 -19.37 11.88 2.40
C VAL A 17 -20.82 11.41 2.30
N ASN A 18 -21.11 10.44 1.43
CA ASN A 18 -22.44 9.86 1.29
C ASN A 18 -22.42 8.36 1.59
N PRO A 19 -22.71 7.95 2.85
CA PRO A 19 -22.72 6.54 3.27
C PRO A 19 -23.72 5.66 2.51
N ASN A 20 -24.78 6.26 1.95
CA ASN A 20 -25.81 5.54 1.19
C ASN A 20 -25.38 5.26 -0.25
N HIS A 21 -24.41 5.99 -0.79
CA HIS A 21 -23.89 5.78 -2.14
C HIS A 21 -22.77 4.73 -2.12
N LYS A 22 -23.14 3.47 -1.90
CA LYS A 22 -22.26 2.30 -1.99
C LYS A 22 -21.89 2.03 -3.44
N ILE A 23 -20.61 1.84 -3.73
CA ILE A 23 -20.09 1.70 -5.11
C ILE A 23 -19.65 0.27 -5.40
N ALA A 24 -18.74 -0.28 -4.59
CA ALA A 24 -18.17 -1.61 -4.81
C ALA A 24 -17.67 -2.21 -3.49
N LYS A 25 -17.64 -3.55 -3.42
CA LYS A 25 -16.95 -4.26 -2.34
C LYS A 25 -15.44 -4.05 -2.49
N ILE A 26 -14.78 -3.73 -1.38
CA ILE A 26 -13.32 -3.71 -1.26
C ILE A 26 -12.91 -5.15 -0.99
N GLU A 27 -12.11 -5.74 -1.88
CA GLU A 27 -11.59 -7.08 -1.62
C GLU A 27 -10.48 -7.00 -0.57
N ASP A 28 -10.51 -7.91 0.40
CA ASP A 28 -9.51 -7.96 1.45
C ASP A 28 -8.10 -8.08 0.87
N ASN A 29 -7.95 -8.84 -0.23
CA ASN A 29 -6.71 -9.02 -0.99
C ASN A 29 -6.08 -7.72 -1.53
N THR A 30 -6.75 -6.57 -1.41
CA THR A 30 -6.16 -5.23 -1.64
C THR A 30 -5.03 -4.92 -0.65
N TYR A 31 -5.01 -5.55 0.52
CA TYR A 31 -4.00 -5.36 1.57
C TYR A 31 -2.97 -6.49 1.62
N GLY A 32 -2.70 -7.10 0.47
CA GLY A 32 -1.75 -8.20 0.36
C GLY A 32 -0.30 -7.76 0.54
N GLY A 33 0.56 -8.71 0.90
CA GLY A 33 2.01 -8.56 0.96
C GLY A 33 2.68 -9.19 -0.26
N PHE A 34 3.94 -8.83 -0.50
CA PHE A 34 4.81 -9.47 -1.48
C PHE A 34 6.16 -9.76 -0.82
N THR A 35 6.64 -10.99 -1.02
CA THR A 35 7.95 -11.46 -0.56
C THR A 35 8.70 -12.12 -1.71
N GLU A 36 9.94 -11.69 -1.91
CA GLU A 36 10.85 -12.21 -2.93
C GLU A 36 12.15 -12.71 -2.28
N HIS A 37 12.81 -13.66 -2.93
CA HIS A 37 14.21 -13.97 -2.66
C HIS A 37 15.13 -12.85 -3.16
N MET A 38 15.03 -11.71 -2.48
CA MET A 38 15.79 -10.49 -2.72
C MET A 38 16.31 -9.97 -1.39
N GLY A 39 17.55 -9.48 -1.35
CA GLY A 39 18.17 -8.88 -0.16
C GLY A 39 17.97 -9.69 1.11
N ARG A 40 17.48 -9.03 2.17
CA ARG A 40 17.09 -9.67 3.44
C ARG A 40 15.58 -9.86 3.59
N CYS A 41 14.80 -9.95 2.51
CA CYS A 41 13.36 -10.16 2.64
C CYS A 41 13.06 -11.50 3.31
N ILE A 42 13.58 -12.59 2.77
CA ILE A 42 13.46 -13.93 3.36
C ILE A 42 14.52 -14.12 4.45
N TYR A 43 15.80 -14.22 4.08
CA TYR A 43 16.89 -14.52 5.01
C TYR A 43 17.28 -13.29 5.83
N GLY A 44 17.18 -13.41 7.16
CA GLY A 44 17.34 -12.29 8.10
C GLY A 44 16.12 -11.37 8.17
N GLY A 45 15.07 -11.62 7.39
CA GLY A 45 13.78 -10.93 7.42
C GLY A 45 12.70 -11.81 8.04
N LEU A 46 11.94 -12.53 7.20
CA LEU A 46 10.93 -13.48 7.67
C LEU A 46 11.55 -14.67 8.43
N TYR A 47 12.69 -15.15 7.95
CA TYR A 47 13.36 -16.37 8.41
C TYR A 47 14.81 -16.04 8.83
N ASP A 48 15.12 -16.25 10.10
CA ASP A 48 16.39 -15.83 10.71
C ASP A 48 16.90 -16.89 11.71
N PRO A 49 17.50 -18.00 11.22
CA PRO A 49 17.97 -19.08 12.07
C PRO A 49 19.03 -18.65 13.08
N GLY A 50 18.84 -19.08 14.34
CA GLY A 50 19.72 -18.73 15.46
C GLY A 50 19.48 -17.34 16.05
N SER A 51 18.51 -16.59 15.53
CA SER A 51 18.06 -15.34 16.15
C SER A 51 17.25 -15.62 17.43
N PRO A 52 17.48 -14.89 18.53
CA PRO A 52 16.68 -15.05 19.75
C PRO A 52 15.21 -14.61 19.57
N LEU A 53 14.93 -13.90 18.48
CA LEU A 53 13.60 -13.43 18.10
C LEU A 53 12.83 -14.46 17.26
N SER A 54 13.48 -15.55 16.85
CA SER A 54 12.85 -16.60 16.07
C SER A 54 12.10 -17.63 16.93
N ASP A 55 11.11 -18.29 16.33
CA ASP A 55 10.42 -19.44 16.90
C ASP A 55 11.19 -20.76 16.65
N GLU A 56 10.61 -21.91 17.01
CA GLU A 56 11.23 -23.22 16.79
C GLU A 56 11.38 -23.62 15.32
N ASN A 57 10.77 -22.88 14.39
CA ASN A 57 10.88 -23.07 12.94
C ASN A 57 11.77 -22.01 12.29
N ASP A 58 12.52 -21.24 13.11
CA ASP A 58 13.40 -20.15 12.71
C ASP A 58 12.68 -18.92 12.10
N TYR A 59 11.36 -18.78 12.28
CA TYR A 59 10.61 -17.61 11.85
C TYR A 59 10.64 -16.50 12.90
N ARG A 60 10.88 -15.26 12.47
CA ARG A 60 10.90 -14.08 13.34
C ARG A 60 9.52 -13.80 13.94
N LYS A 61 9.35 -13.99 15.25
CA LYS A 61 8.06 -13.84 15.97
C LYS A 61 7.51 -12.42 15.90
N ASP A 62 8.39 -11.42 15.99
CA ASP A 62 8.02 -10.02 15.88
C ASP A 62 7.51 -9.65 14.48
N VAL A 63 8.07 -10.26 13.42
CA VAL A 63 7.52 -10.16 12.06
C VAL A 63 6.15 -10.82 11.96
N ILE A 64 5.97 -12.01 12.55
CA ILE A 64 4.67 -12.71 12.59
C ILE A 64 3.61 -11.82 13.25
N GLU A 65 3.91 -11.27 14.44
CA GLU A 65 3.01 -10.38 15.18
C GLU A 65 2.62 -9.15 14.36
N ALA A 66 3.56 -8.55 13.62
CA ALA A 66 3.25 -7.43 12.75
C ALA A 66 2.27 -7.83 11.62
N PHE A 67 2.48 -8.95 10.93
CA PHE A 67 1.55 -9.39 9.87
C PHE A 67 0.15 -9.73 10.41
N GLN A 68 0.07 -10.32 11.61
CA GLN A 68 -1.19 -10.56 12.30
C GLN A 68 -1.88 -9.24 12.65
N GLU A 69 -1.12 -8.25 13.15
CA GLU A 69 -1.62 -6.91 13.43
C GLU A 69 -2.16 -6.22 12.17
N LEU A 70 -1.44 -6.37 11.06
CA LEU A 70 -1.81 -5.86 9.75
C LEU A 70 -3.06 -6.55 9.20
N LYS A 71 -3.38 -7.79 9.62
CA LYS A 71 -4.42 -8.62 8.99
C LYS A 71 -4.19 -8.79 7.49
N CYS A 72 -2.95 -9.11 7.12
CA CYS A 72 -2.54 -9.32 5.74
C CYS A 72 -3.22 -10.59 5.17
N PRO A 73 -4.12 -10.47 4.19
CA PRO A 73 -4.97 -11.59 3.78
C PRO A 73 -4.32 -12.52 2.76
N VAL A 74 -3.35 -12.01 1.99
CA VAL A 74 -2.65 -12.77 0.96
C VAL A 74 -1.20 -12.31 0.86
N VAL A 75 -0.27 -13.22 0.60
CA VAL A 75 1.12 -12.88 0.30
C VAL A 75 1.54 -13.48 -1.03
N ARG A 76 2.11 -12.65 -1.91
CA ARG A 76 2.73 -13.08 -3.17
C ARG A 76 4.14 -13.61 -2.91
N TYR A 77 4.49 -14.71 -3.57
CA TYR A 77 5.78 -15.40 -3.48
C TYR A 77 6.01 -16.25 -4.75
N PRO A 78 7.25 -16.61 -5.17
CA PRO A 78 8.59 -16.33 -4.60
C PRO A 78 9.28 -15.09 -5.15
N GLY A 79 8.62 -14.27 -5.96
CA GLY A 79 9.25 -13.09 -6.52
C GLY A 79 8.50 -12.36 -7.62
N GLY A 80 9.20 -11.33 -8.10
CA GLY A 80 9.02 -10.57 -9.32
C GLY A 80 10.09 -11.03 -10.29
N ASN A 81 11.13 -10.24 -10.53
CA ASN A 81 12.20 -10.62 -11.47
C ASN A 81 12.87 -11.97 -11.12
N PHE A 82 12.96 -12.33 -9.83
CA PHE A 82 13.48 -13.63 -9.37
C PHE A 82 12.78 -14.81 -10.07
N ILE A 83 11.44 -14.74 -10.24
CA ILE A 83 10.68 -15.85 -10.81
C ILE A 83 10.97 -16.08 -12.30
N ALA A 84 11.54 -15.09 -12.99
CA ALA A 84 11.86 -15.20 -14.41
C ALA A 84 12.91 -16.30 -14.68
N THR A 85 13.72 -16.66 -13.67
CA THR A 85 14.79 -17.67 -13.79
C THR A 85 14.71 -18.78 -12.73
N TYR A 86 13.66 -18.79 -11.89
CA TYR A 86 13.46 -19.73 -10.80
C TYR A 86 12.75 -21.02 -11.24
N HIS A 87 13.22 -22.18 -10.76
CA HIS A 87 12.55 -23.47 -10.92
C HIS A 87 11.95 -23.91 -9.59
N TRP A 88 10.61 -23.90 -9.47
CA TRP A 88 9.91 -24.20 -8.21
C TRP A 88 10.25 -25.58 -7.61
N GLN A 89 10.64 -26.55 -8.46
CA GLN A 89 11.07 -27.87 -8.00
C GLN A 89 12.35 -27.84 -7.15
N ASP A 90 13.17 -26.80 -7.29
CA ASP A 90 14.41 -26.64 -6.53
C ASP A 90 14.14 -26.24 -5.07
N GLY A 91 12.95 -25.68 -4.77
CA GLY A 91 12.52 -25.23 -3.44
C GLY A 91 11.56 -26.17 -2.72
N ILE A 92 11.46 -27.44 -3.10
CA ILE A 92 10.57 -28.41 -2.43
C ILE A 92 11.31 -29.67 -2.00
N GLY A 93 10.76 -30.40 -1.02
CA GLY A 93 11.36 -31.60 -0.48
C GLY A 93 12.49 -31.34 0.53
N PRO A 94 13.29 -32.37 0.91
CA PRO A 94 14.27 -32.23 1.98
C PRO A 94 15.34 -31.16 1.68
N ARG A 95 15.54 -30.20 2.59
CA ARG A 95 16.40 -29.01 2.40
C ARG A 95 17.82 -29.38 1.99
N GLU A 96 18.39 -30.43 2.56
CA GLU A 96 19.74 -30.92 2.27
C GLU A 96 19.93 -31.44 0.84
N LYS A 97 18.83 -31.67 0.10
CA LYS A 97 18.84 -32.11 -1.30
C LYS A 97 18.56 -30.99 -2.29
N ARG A 98 18.23 -29.79 -1.81
CA ARG A 98 17.89 -28.65 -2.66
C ARG A 98 19.16 -28.01 -3.23
N PRO A 99 19.19 -27.69 -4.53
CA PRO A 99 20.40 -27.17 -5.17
C PRO A 99 20.60 -25.69 -4.86
N LYS A 100 21.86 -25.26 -4.69
CA LYS A 100 22.20 -23.83 -4.72
C LYS A 100 22.26 -23.36 -6.18
N LYS A 101 21.61 -22.24 -6.50
CA LYS A 101 21.52 -21.72 -7.88
C LYS A 101 22.04 -20.29 -7.96
N GLN A 102 22.64 -19.95 -9.09
CA GLN A 102 22.93 -18.55 -9.41
C GLN A 102 21.61 -17.83 -9.70
N GLU A 103 21.32 -16.80 -8.94
CA GLU A 103 20.19 -15.90 -9.15
C GLU A 103 20.66 -14.76 -10.07
N LEU A 104 19.91 -14.54 -11.17
CA LEU A 104 20.33 -13.69 -12.29
C LEU A 104 19.76 -12.28 -12.25
N ALA A 105 18.61 -12.05 -11.58
CA ALA A 105 17.96 -10.75 -11.53
C ALA A 105 18.66 -9.78 -10.56
N TRP A 106 19.15 -10.31 -9.44
CA TRP A 106 19.69 -9.59 -8.29
C TRP A 106 21.14 -9.96 -7.95
N HIS A 107 21.76 -10.84 -8.75
CA HIS A 107 23.18 -11.22 -8.65
C HIS A 107 23.55 -11.84 -7.29
N GLY A 108 23.10 -13.07 -7.04
CA GLY A 108 23.40 -13.80 -5.81
C GLY A 108 23.39 -15.32 -5.97
N ILE A 109 23.58 -16.05 -4.85
CA ILE A 109 23.34 -17.50 -4.81
C ILE A 109 22.06 -17.73 -4.01
N GLU A 110 21.01 -18.23 -4.67
CA GLU A 110 19.82 -18.75 -4.01
C GLU A 110 20.13 -20.11 -3.39
N THR A 111 19.91 -20.28 -2.09
CA THR A 111 20.20 -21.54 -1.39
C THR A 111 19.09 -22.57 -1.51
N ASN A 112 17.87 -22.12 -1.77
CA ASN A 112 16.62 -22.88 -1.76
C ASN A 112 16.26 -23.48 -0.39
N GLU A 113 16.85 -22.99 0.71
CA GLU A 113 16.48 -23.45 2.05
C GLU A 113 15.03 -23.08 2.41
N PHE A 114 14.53 -21.96 1.87
CA PHE A 114 13.14 -21.55 1.94
C PHE A 114 12.52 -21.63 0.54
N GLY A 115 11.52 -22.51 0.37
CA GLY A 115 10.84 -22.71 -0.90
C GLY A 115 9.32 -22.80 -0.74
N THR A 116 8.63 -23.45 -1.67
CA THR A 116 7.16 -23.51 -1.64
C THR A 116 6.63 -24.21 -0.38
N ASP A 117 7.32 -25.25 0.09
CA ASP A 117 6.91 -25.99 1.30
C ASP A 117 6.94 -25.07 2.54
N GLU A 118 8.03 -24.32 2.74
CA GLU A 118 8.17 -23.39 3.86
C GLU A 118 7.21 -22.18 3.73
N PHE A 119 7.00 -21.67 2.52
CA PHE A 119 6.08 -20.55 2.29
C PHE A 119 4.64 -20.91 2.62
N LEU A 120 4.14 -22.07 2.14
CA LEU A 120 2.79 -22.54 2.46
C LEU A 120 2.61 -22.75 3.97
N ARG A 121 3.63 -23.29 4.64
CA ARG A 121 3.61 -23.46 6.09
C ARG A 121 3.60 -22.11 6.83
N TRP A 122 4.39 -21.14 6.37
CA TRP A 122 4.39 -19.79 6.92
C TRP A 122 3.02 -19.11 6.75
N CYS A 123 2.38 -19.27 5.59
CA CYS A 123 1.03 -18.80 5.31
C CYS A 123 0.00 -19.37 6.30
N GLU A 124 0.06 -20.67 6.62
CA GLU A 124 -0.79 -21.29 7.65
C GLU A 124 -0.57 -20.69 9.04
N VAL A 125 0.68 -20.45 9.43
CA VAL A 125 1.04 -19.90 10.76
C VAL A 125 0.55 -18.47 10.91
N VAL A 126 0.71 -17.65 9.87
CA VAL A 126 0.29 -16.24 9.89
C VAL A 126 -1.22 -16.09 9.65
N GLY A 127 -1.88 -17.11 9.10
CA GLY A 127 -3.30 -17.06 8.75
C GLY A 127 -3.58 -16.25 7.48
N THR A 128 -2.66 -16.33 6.51
CA THR A 128 -2.74 -15.61 5.22
C THR A 128 -2.81 -16.61 4.07
N GLU A 129 -3.55 -16.32 3.01
CA GLU A 129 -3.64 -17.21 1.86
C GLU A 129 -2.36 -17.10 0.99
N PRO A 130 -1.79 -18.23 0.54
CA PRO A 130 -0.65 -18.19 -0.37
C PRO A 130 -1.10 -17.83 -1.79
N TYR A 131 -0.42 -16.89 -2.43
CA TYR A 131 -0.60 -16.60 -3.86
C TYR A 131 0.70 -16.83 -4.62
N LEU A 132 0.76 -17.97 -5.30
CA LEU A 132 1.93 -18.38 -6.08
C LEU A 132 1.89 -17.70 -7.45
N ALA A 133 2.90 -16.88 -7.72
CA ALA A 133 3.08 -16.34 -9.06
C ALA A 133 3.61 -17.44 -10.02
N LEU A 134 3.23 -17.37 -11.30
CA LEU A 134 3.77 -18.19 -12.38
C LEU A 134 4.13 -17.28 -13.55
N ASN A 135 5.25 -17.55 -14.21
CA ASN A 135 5.95 -16.63 -15.12
C ASN A 135 5.13 -16.18 -16.35
N PHE A 136 4.94 -14.86 -16.50
CA PHE A 136 4.74 -14.14 -17.77
C PHE A 136 5.20 -12.65 -17.62
N GLY A 137 6.43 -12.29 -18.02
CA GLY A 137 6.88 -10.87 -18.13
C GLY A 137 6.35 -10.17 -19.40
N THR A 138 6.31 -8.83 -19.55
CA THR A 138 7.07 -7.72 -18.93
C THR A 138 6.26 -6.39 -18.89
N GLY A 139 6.11 -5.77 -17.71
CA GLY A 139 5.93 -4.31 -17.54
C GLY A 139 7.29 -3.60 -17.40
N THR A 140 7.36 -2.27 -17.49
CA THR A 140 8.63 -1.51 -17.48
C THR A 140 8.99 -0.93 -16.10
N LEU A 141 10.28 -0.90 -15.78
CA LEU A 141 10.84 -0.35 -14.51
C LEU A 141 10.52 1.13 -14.27
N ASP A 142 10.24 1.90 -15.33
CA ASP A 142 10.06 3.36 -15.23
C ASP A 142 8.80 3.77 -14.44
N GLU A 143 7.81 2.89 -14.35
CA GLU A 143 6.53 3.15 -13.69
C GLU A 143 6.61 3.02 -12.15
N ALA A 144 7.67 2.42 -11.61
CA ALA A 144 7.83 2.11 -10.17
C ALA A 144 8.81 3.04 -9.41
N MET A 145 9.41 4.04 -10.06
CA MET A 145 10.44 4.88 -9.44
C MET A 145 9.88 6.08 -8.65
N ALA A 146 10.27 6.18 -7.38
CA ALA A 146 10.05 7.33 -6.51
C ALA A 146 10.71 8.61 -7.03
N SER A 147 10.34 9.75 -6.46
CA SER A 147 10.95 11.06 -6.74
C SER A 147 11.53 11.66 -5.45
N PRO A 148 12.69 12.33 -5.51
CA PRO A 148 13.23 13.06 -4.35
C PRO A 148 12.41 14.32 -4.00
N GLU A 149 11.53 14.78 -4.88
CA GLU A 149 10.67 15.94 -4.63
C GLU A 149 9.31 15.49 -4.07
N HIS A 150 8.93 16.03 -2.91
CA HIS A 150 7.72 15.62 -2.18
C HIS A 150 6.45 15.57 -3.03
N LEU A 151 6.14 16.64 -3.78
CA LEU A 151 4.90 16.71 -4.55
C LEU A 151 4.91 15.77 -5.75
N LYS A 152 6.07 15.56 -6.39
CA LYS A 152 6.20 14.53 -7.43
C LYS A 152 5.99 13.13 -6.84
N ASN A 153 6.57 12.86 -5.66
CA ASN A 153 6.44 11.59 -4.97
C ASN A 153 4.99 11.31 -4.52
N ALA A 154 4.33 12.30 -3.89
CA ALA A 154 2.97 12.16 -3.36
C ALA A 154 1.89 12.08 -4.45
N THR A 155 2.14 12.64 -5.63
CA THR A 155 1.19 12.58 -6.77
C THR A 155 1.42 11.40 -7.71
N ALA A 156 2.65 10.84 -7.75
CA ALA A 156 2.99 9.68 -8.58
C ALA A 156 2.04 8.48 -8.50
N PRO A 157 1.50 8.10 -7.32
CA PRO A 157 0.54 7.01 -7.20
C PRO A 157 -0.71 7.15 -8.07
N ARG A 158 -1.07 8.38 -8.47
CA ARG A 158 -2.23 8.62 -9.35
C ARG A 158 -2.04 8.05 -10.76
N SER A 159 -0.82 7.72 -11.18
CA SER A 159 -0.60 7.02 -12.45
C SER A 159 -1.31 5.66 -12.48
N ALA A 160 -1.33 4.94 -11.36
CA ALA A 160 -1.98 3.64 -11.28
C ALA A 160 -3.49 3.72 -11.37
N GLU A 161 -4.09 4.80 -10.84
CA GLU A 161 -5.52 5.07 -11.02
C GLU A 161 -5.86 5.05 -12.51
N ARG A 162 -5.06 5.77 -13.31
CA ARG A 162 -5.24 5.82 -14.76
C ARG A 162 -4.94 4.49 -15.45
N ALA A 163 -3.88 3.79 -15.04
CA ALA A 163 -3.52 2.48 -15.59
C ALA A 163 -4.62 1.43 -15.34
N ILE A 164 -5.21 1.43 -14.14
CA ILE A 164 -6.34 0.57 -13.76
C ILE A 164 -7.56 0.88 -14.62
N GLU A 165 -7.91 2.15 -14.82
CA GLU A 165 -9.03 2.56 -15.69
C GLU A 165 -8.83 2.16 -17.15
N ILE A 166 -7.61 2.32 -17.68
CA ILE A 166 -7.25 1.91 -19.04
C ILE A 166 -7.37 0.39 -19.17
N THR A 167 -6.73 -0.35 -18.26
CA THR A 167 -6.80 -1.83 -18.23
C THR A 167 -8.24 -2.30 -18.10
N ALA A 168 -9.03 -1.60 -17.28
CA ALA A 168 -10.43 -1.89 -17.11
C ALA A 168 -11.23 -1.71 -18.41
N SER A 169 -10.97 -0.63 -19.15
CA SER A 169 -11.59 -0.36 -20.45
C SER A 169 -11.17 -1.39 -21.50
N LEU A 170 -9.92 -1.86 -21.46
CA LEU A 170 -9.42 -2.94 -22.34
C LEU A 170 -10.09 -4.28 -22.04
N ILE A 171 -10.33 -4.61 -20.77
CA ILE A 171 -11.13 -5.79 -20.37
C ILE A 171 -12.54 -5.67 -20.94
N ASP A 172 -13.17 -4.49 -20.83
CA ASP A 172 -14.52 -4.27 -21.34
C ASP A 172 -14.56 -4.44 -22.87
N LEU A 173 -13.58 -3.88 -23.61
CA LEU A 173 -13.44 -4.09 -25.05
C LEU A 173 -13.29 -5.57 -25.40
N ALA A 174 -12.39 -6.29 -24.72
CA ALA A 174 -12.18 -7.71 -24.96
C ALA A 174 -13.47 -8.53 -24.72
N ARG A 175 -14.26 -8.18 -23.70
CA ARG A 175 -15.55 -8.82 -23.41
C ARG A 175 -16.59 -8.55 -24.50
N ILE A 176 -16.65 -7.32 -25.01
CA ILE A 176 -17.55 -6.93 -26.13
C ILE A 176 -17.21 -7.74 -27.38
N GLU A 177 -15.94 -7.77 -27.78
CA GLU A 177 -15.46 -8.50 -28.97
C GLU A 177 -15.75 -10.00 -28.88
N ASN A 178 -15.58 -10.58 -27.69
CA ASN A 178 -15.84 -12.00 -27.43
C ASN A 178 -17.32 -12.30 -27.09
N LYS A 179 -18.21 -11.30 -27.14
CA LYS A 179 -19.65 -11.43 -26.83
C LYS A 179 -19.91 -12.12 -25.49
N ILE A 180 -19.08 -11.80 -24.49
CA ILE A 180 -19.18 -12.40 -23.16
C ILE A 180 -20.54 -12.04 -22.54
N PRO A 181 -21.35 -13.03 -22.09
CA PRO A 181 -22.65 -12.76 -21.49
C PRO A 181 -22.57 -11.90 -20.22
N ASN A 182 -23.58 -11.05 -20.00
CA ASN A 182 -23.62 -10.11 -18.86
C ASN A 182 -23.67 -10.78 -17.48
N ASN A 183 -24.07 -12.05 -17.39
CA ASN A 183 -24.08 -12.82 -16.15
C ASN A 183 -22.70 -13.42 -15.80
N ILE A 184 -21.72 -13.32 -16.69
CA ILE A 184 -20.34 -13.74 -16.38
C ILE A 184 -19.65 -12.61 -15.63
N PRO A 185 -19.14 -12.87 -14.41
CA PRO A 185 -18.42 -11.86 -13.63
C PRO A 185 -17.31 -11.19 -14.43
N ARG A 186 -17.10 -9.91 -14.15
CA ARG A 186 -16.02 -9.15 -14.76
C ARG A 186 -14.68 -9.56 -14.15
N GLN A 187 -13.66 -9.71 -15.00
CA GLN A 187 -12.29 -9.93 -14.57
C GLN A 187 -11.81 -8.74 -13.73
N LYS A 188 -11.15 -9.04 -12.61
CA LYS A 188 -10.53 -8.05 -11.74
C LYS A 188 -9.03 -7.94 -12.04
N ILE A 189 -8.46 -6.81 -11.69
CA ILE A 189 -7.05 -6.49 -11.87
C ILE A 189 -6.30 -6.86 -10.58
N CYS A 190 -5.15 -7.51 -10.76
CA CYS A 190 -4.19 -7.78 -9.71
C CYS A 190 -3.05 -6.77 -9.86
N PHE A 191 -2.88 -5.88 -8.88
CA PHE A 191 -1.76 -4.93 -8.83
C PHE A 191 -0.67 -5.51 -7.92
N ASP A 192 0.07 -6.47 -8.46
CA ASP A 192 0.85 -7.40 -7.67
C ASP A 192 2.25 -6.89 -7.24
N GLU A 193 2.61 -5.68 -7.62
CA GLU A 193 3.78 -4.97 -7.13
C GLU A 193 3.48 -3.48 -7.06
N TRP A 194 3.41 -2.91 -5.85
CA TRP A 194 3.34 -1.46 -5.66
C TRP A 194 4.09 -1.07 -4.39
N ASN A 195 4.84 0.03 -4.45
CA ASN A 195 5.33 0.78 -3.29
C ASN A 195 6.01 2.07 -3.79
N VAL A 196 6.65 2.80 -2.88
CA VAL A 196 7.65 3.81 -3.20
C VAL A 196 9.02 3.14 -3.26
N TRP A 197 9.75 3.30 -4.36
CA TRP A 197 11.13 2.83 -4.48
C TRP A 197 12.02 3.82 -5.22
N ASP A 198 13.05 4.37 -4.55
CA ASP A 198 14.13 5.09 -5.24
C ASP A 198 15.34 4.16 -5.46
N PRO A 199 15.62 3.70 -6.68
CA PRO A 199 16.75 2.81 -6.96
C PRO A 199 18.12 3.48 -6.73
N VAL A 200 18.17 4.81 -6.58
CA VAL A 200 19.39 5.53 -6.18
C VAL A 200 19.56 5.49 -4.66
N ARG A 201 18.48 5.65 -3.87
CA ARG A 201 18.54 5.52 -2.40
C ARG A 201 18.78 4.09 -1.96
N ALA A 202 18.16 3.14 -2.66
CA ALA A 202 18.18 1.72 -2.32
C ALA A 202 18.40 0.85 -3.58
N PRO A 203 19.66 0.72 -4.05
CA PRO A 203 19.96 -0.07 -5.23
C PRO A 203 19.57 -1.54 -5.07
N GLY A 204 18.90 -2.11 -6.09
CA GLY A 204 18.42 -3.49 -6.10
C GLY A 204 19.52 -4.52 -5.82
N TRP A 205 20.68 -4.36 -6.46
CA TRP A 205 21.84 -5.25 -6.30
C TRP A 205 22.52 -5.14 -4.93
N LEU A 206 22.11 -4.21 -4.07
CA LEU A 206 22.54 -4.10 -2.68
C LEU A 206 21.44 -4.55 -1.70
N GLY A 207 20.36 -5.15 -2.19
CA GLY A 207 19.24 -5.64 -1.39
C GLY A 207 18.10 -4.65 -1.17
N ALA A 208 18.14 -3.46 -1.81
CA ALA A 208 17.08 -2.45 -1.79
C ALA A 208 16.46 -2.14 -0.42
N GLU A 209 17.28 -2.07 0.63
CA GLU A 209 16.83 -1.67 1.98
C GLU A 209 16.67 -0.15 2.06
N GLU A 210 15.49 0.34 1.69
CA GLU A 210 15.18 1.77 1.67
C GLU A 210 14.74 2.28 3.04
N LYS A 211 15.25 3.44 3.43
CA LYS A 211 14.82 4.17 4.62
C LYS A 211 13.73 5.17 4.24
N TYR A 212 12.50 4.89 4.65
CA TYR A 212 11.34 5.69 4.29
C TYR A 212 11.16 6.93 5.17
N THR A 213 10.74 8.02 4.52
CA THR A 213 10.39 9.29 5.13
C THR A 213 8.88 9.46 5.31
N LEU A 214 8.44 10.54 5.98
CA LEU A 214 7.03 10.94 6.01
C LEU A 214 6.48 11.18 4.59
N SER A 215 7.25 11.78 3.69
CA SER A 215 6.86 11.96 2.28
C SER A 215 6.51 10.62 1.61
N ASP A 216 7.33 9.59 1.87
CA ASP A 216 7.10 8.24 1.34
C ASP A 216 5.84 7.61 1.96
N ALA A 217 5.59 7.84 3.26
CA ALA A 217 4.36 7.40 3.94
C ALA A 217 3.09 8.03 3.34
N LEU A 218 3.14 9.33 3.01
CA LEU A 218 2.01 10.02 2.36
C LEU A 218 1.77 9.50 0.95
N ALA A 219 2.82 9.19 0.18
CA ALA A 219 2.68 8.54 -1.12
C ALA A 219 2.02 7.14 -0.99
N VAL A 220 2.40 6.34 0.02
CA VAL A 220 1.73 5.07 0.33
C VAL A 220 0.26 5.27 0.70
N ALA A 221 -0.07 6.32 1.47
CA ALA A 221 -1.47 6.64 1.79
C ALA A 221 -2.29 7.02 0.54
N VAL A 222 -1.70 7.75 -0.41
CA VAL A 222 -2.35 8.08 -1.70
C VAL A 222 -2.55 6.82 -2.56
N TRP A 223 -1.56 5.93 -2.63
CA TRP A 223 -1.71 4.60 -3.27
C TRP A 223 -2.90 3.83 -2.70
N LEU A 224 -2.99 3.76 -1.37
CA LEU A 224 -4.07 3.06 -0.69
C LEU A 224 -5.43 3.71 -1.00
N ASN A 225 -5.52 5.05 -0.99
CA ASN A 225 -6.70 5.78 -1.43
C ASN A 225 -7.10 5.46 -2.89
N VAL A 226 -6.13 5.35 -3.81
CA VAL A 226 -6.38 4.92 -5.21
C VAL A 226 -7.04 3.55 -5.22
N PHE A 227 -6.52 2.57 -4.49
CA PHE A 227 -7.12 1.23 -4.47
C PHE A 227 -8.55 1.21 -3.91
N ILE A 228 -8.84 2.01 -2.88
CA ILE A 228 -10.21 2.16 -2.37
C ILE A 228 -11.14 2.74 -3.44
N ARG A 229 -10.72 3.82 -4.13
CA ARG A 229 -11.51 4.42 -5.22
C ARG A 229 -11.74 3.43 -6.36
N GLN A 230 -10.72 2.63 -6.67
CA GLN A 230 -10.72 1.68 -7.78
C GLN A 230 -11.16 0.25 -7.39
N ALA A 231 -11.75 0.05 -6.20
CA ALA A 231 -12.15 -1.27 -5.69
C ALA A 231 -13.13 -2.04 -6.60
N LYS A 232 -13.86 -1.35 -7.47
CA LYS A 232 -14.69 -1.98 -8.51
C LYS A 232 -13.86 -2.84 -9.48
N TYR A 233 -12.62 -2.45 -9.74
CA TYR A 233 -11.74 -3.07 -10.72
C TYR A 233 -10.61 -3.87 -10.09
N ILE A 234 -10.17 -3.51 -8.88
CA ILE A 234 -9.12 -4.21 -8.15
C ILE A 234 -9.68 -5.46 -7.47
N GLY A 235 -8.99 -6.58 -7.67
CA GLY A 235 -9.24 -7.84 -6.98
C GLY A 235 -8.16 -8.18 -5.95
N MET A 236 -6.96 -7.66 -6.15
CA MET A 236 -5.80 -7.90 -5.29
C MET A 236 -4.77 -6.81 -5.52
N ALA A 237 -4.07 -6.40 -4.46
CA ALA A 237 -2.89 -5.58 -4.55
C ALA A 237 -1.87 -6.03 -3.50
N THR A 238 -0.58 -6.08 -3.85
CA THR A 238 0.46 -6.57 -2.94
C THR A 238 1.60 -5.59 -2.79
N ILE A 239 1.82 -5.11 -1.56
CA ILE A 239 2.86 -4.13 -1.28
C ILE A 239 4.25 -4.76 -1.42
N ALA A 240 5.07 -4.14 -2.27
CA ALA A 240 6.40 -4.59 -2.66
C ALA A 240 7.48 -3.86 -1.85
N GLN A 241 8.16 -4.47 -0.88
CA GLN A 241 7.93 -5.81 -0.32
C GLN A 241 7.58 -5.71 1.16
N SER A 242 7.35 -6.85 1.78
CA SER A 242 6.73 -6.87 3.11
C SER A 242 7.71 -6.84 4.28
N VAL A 243 8.98 -7.19 4.07
CA VAL A 243 10.06 -7.12 5.08
C VAL A 243 11.39 -6.76 4.43
N ASN A 244 12.17 -5.87 5.05
CA ASN A 244 13.50 -5.35 4.68
C ASN A 244 13.65 -4.70 3.30
N VAL A 245 13.33 -5.42 2.23
CA VAL A 245 13.43 -4.96 0.84
C VAL A 245 12.29 -4.01 0.55
N ILE A 246 12.58 -2.73 0.27
CA ILE A 246 11.58 -1.67 0.01
C ILE A 246 10.31 -1.86 0.85
N SER A 247 10.49 -1.93 2.17
CA SER A 247 9.48 -2.52 3.05
C SER A 247 9.03 -1.59 4.17
N PRO A 248 7.74 -1.60 4.57
CA PRO A 248 7.28 -0.90 5.77
C PRO A 248 7.90 -1.42 7.09
N LEU A 249 8.47 -2.63 7.07
CA LEU A 249 9.08 -3.28 8.22
C LEU A 249 10.55 -3.58 7.96
N MET A 250 11.42 -3.22 8.92
CA MET A 250 12.85 -3.53 8.89
C MET A 250 13.21 -4.39 10.11
N THR A 251 13.82 -5.55 9.89
CA THR A 251 14.35 -6.37 10.98
C THR A 251 15.74 -5.89 11.37
N THR A 252 15.96 -5.84 12.68
CA THR A 252 17.27 -5.57 13.28
C THR A 252 17.64 -6.73 14.19
N LYS A 253 18.83 -6.65 14.80
CA LYS A 253 19.26 -7.62 15.83
C LYS A 253 18.42 -7.55 17.10
N ASN A 254 17.81 -6.39 17.36
CA ASN A 254 17.13 -6.10 18.61
C ASN A 254 15.61 -6.20 18.52
N GLY A 255 15.06 -6.18 17.30
CA GLY A 255 13.62 -6.26 17.10
C GLY A 255 13.21 -5.88 15.68
N LEU A 256 12.00 -5.34 15.59
CA LEU A 256 11.37 -4.91 14.36
C LEU A 256 11.16 -3.39 14.38
N LEU A 257 11.72 -2.70 13.40
CA LEU A 257 11.50 -1.29 13.16
C LEU A 257 10.30 -1.12 12.21
N LYS A 258 9.28 -0.40 12.68
CA LYS A 258 8.13 0.05 11.87
C LYS A 258 8.51 1.36 11.16
N GLN A 259 8.69 1.32 9.85
CA GLN A 259 9.00 2.51 9.05
C GLN A 259 7.77 3.43 8.94
N PRO A 260 7.93 4.73 8.57
CA PRO A 260 6.79 5.64 8.39
C PRO A 260 5.66 5.08 7.50
N THR A 261 6.00 4.33 6.45
CA THR A 261 5.05 3.70 5.51
C THR A 261 4.20 2.59 6.14
N TRP A 262 4.57 2.06 7.32
CA TRP A 262 3.79 1.07 8.06
C TRP A 262 2.43 1.61 8.53
N TRP A 263 2.39 2.84 9.00
CA TRP A 263 1.22 3.38 9.70
C TRP A 263 0.01 3.60 8.79
N PRO A 264 0.15 4.17 7.57
CA PRO A 264 -0.93 4.19 6.60
C PRO A 264 -1.41 2.77 6.26
N LEU A 265 -0.49 1.86 5.94
CA LEU A 265 -0.82 0.49 5.56
C LEU A 265 -1.63 -0.22 6.66
N LEU A 266 -1.20 -0.08 7.91
CA LEU A 266 -1.87 -0.63 9.09
C LEU A 266 -3.29 -0.08 9.26
N LEU A 267 -3.45 1.25 9.19
CA LEU A 267 -4.76 1.90 9.36
C LEU A 267 -5.74 1.47 8.25
N PHE A 268 -5.31 1.51 6.99
CA PHE A 268 -6.14 1.08 5.87
C PHE A 268 -6.53 -0.38 5.98
N SER A 269 -5.58 -1.27 6.24
CA SER A 269 -5.88 -2.69 6.37
C SER A 269 -6.81 -2.98 7.55
N LYS A 270 -6.70 -2.26 8.67
CA LYS A 270 -7.61 -2.47 9.80
C LYS A 270 -9.01 -1.90 9.56
N HIS A 271 -9.14 -0.80 8.84
CA HIS A 271 -10.34 0.05 8.93
C HIS A 271 -11.01 0.44 7.61
N MET A 272 -10.36 0.24 6.46
CA MET A 272 -10.91 0.57 5.14
C MET A 272 -11.51 -0.67 4.44
N ARG A 273 -12.23 -1.51 5.19
CA ARG A 273 -12.88 -2.74 4.71
C ARG A 273 -14.37 -2.55 4.45
N GLY A 274 -14.98 -3.48 3.71
CA GLY A 274 -16.41 -3.47 3.39
C GLY A 274 -16.67 -2.89 2.00
N GLN A 275 -17.39 -1.77 1.91
CA GLN A 275 -17.76 -1.17 0.63
C GLN A 275 -17.19 0.23 0.50
N THR A 276 -16.60 0.56 -0.66
CA THR A 276 -16.25 1.95 -0.97
C THR A 276 -17.54 2.76 -1.21
N ILE A 277 -17.56 3.98 -0.69
CA ILE A 277 -18.72 4.89 -0.75
C ILE A 277 -18.38 6.19 -1.49
N GLY A 278 -19.41 6.87 -1.97
CA GLY A 278 -19.25 8.16 -2.62
C GLY A 278 -18.72 9.24 -1.66
N VAL A 279 -17.66 9.92 -2.08
CA VAL A 279 -17.11 11.10 -1.42
C VAL A 279 -16.84 12.18 -2.48
N ASN A 280 -17.10 13.43 -2.16
CA ASN A 280 -16.68 14.58 -2.97
C ASN A 280 -15.72 15.42 -2.16
N VAL A 281 -14.61 15.84 -2.77
CA VAL A 281 -13.68 16.82 -2.20
C VAL A 281 -13.68 18.08 -3.04
N GLN A 282 -13.73 19.22 -2.37
CA GLN A 282 -13.67 20.54 -2.97
C GLN A 282 -12.52 21.30 -2.32
N CYS A 283 -11.46 21.57 -3.09
CA CYS A 283 -10.29 22.30 -2.62
C CYS A 283 -9.49 22.83 -3.82
N GLY A 284 -8.40 23.55 -3.56
CA GLY A 284 -7.39 23.82 -4.58
C GLY A 284 -6.70 22.53 -5.05
N GLU A 285 -5.88 22.64 -6.08
CA GLU A 285 -5.07 21.53 -6.59
C GLU A 285 -3.59 21.94 -6.71
N TYR A 286 -2.73 20.95 -6.66
CA TYR A 286 -1.35 21.09 -7.10
C TYR A 286 -1.32 21.22 -8.63
N GLU A 287 -0.73 22.29 -9.15
CA GLU A 287 -0.62 22.53 -10.60
C GLU A 287 0.79 22.32 -11.17
N GLY A 288 1.75 21.94 -10.31
CA GLY A 288 3.14 21.78 -10.69
C GLY A 288 3.46 20.47 -11.42
N GLN A 289 4.74 20.14 -11.50
CA GLN A 289 5.23 18.95 -12.19
C GLN A 289 4.86 17.68 -11.44
N THR A 290 4.35 16.69 -12.17
CA THR A 290 4.05 15.35 -11.65
C THR A 290 5.07 14.34 -12.20
N LYS A 291 5.18 13.17 -11.56
CA LYS A 291 5.96 12.06 -12.10
C LYS A 291 5.10 10.80 -12.05
N PRO A 292 4.85 10.10 -13.17
CA PRO A 292 5.18 10.52 -14.53
C PRO A 292 4.45 11.81 -14.95
N GLU A 293 5.07 12.60 -15.82
CA GLU A 293 4.59 13.95 -16.19
C GLU A 293 3.18 13.97 -16.78
N TRP A 294 2.76 12.87 -17.42
CA TRP A 294 1.45 12.76 -18.06
C TRP A 294 0.29 12.76 -17.05
N ILE A 295 0.53 12.49 -15.76
CA ILE A 295 -0.51 12.54 -14.72
C ILE A 295 -1.23 13.89 -14.80
N ARG A 296 -0.48 14.99 -14.90
CA ARG A 296 -1.03 16.36 -14.93
C ARG A 296 -2.06 16.58 -16.05
N GLY A 297 -1.94 15.88 -17.17
CA GLY A 297 -2.85 16.01 -18.31
C GLY A 297 -4.03 15.04 -18.31
N THR A 298 -4.09 14.11 -17.35
CA THR A 298 -5.03 12.99 -17.39
C THR A 298 -5.90 12.83 -16.15
N ILE A 299 -5.44 13.36 -15.01
CA ILE A 299 -6.18 13.33 -13.75
C ILE A 299 -5.82 14.57 -12.93
N GLU A 300 -6.80 15.11 -12.20
CA GLU A 300 -6.60 16.24 -11.31
C GLU A 300 -5.69 15.88 -10.13
N THR A 301 -5.20 16.85 -9.38
CA THR A 301 -4.25 16.63 -8.26
C THR A 301 -4.65 17.48 -7.05
N PRO A 302 -5.80 17.17 -6.40
CA PRO A 302 -6.30 17.95 -5.26
C PRO A 302 -5.29 17.98 -4.11
N TRP A 303 -5.23 19.11 -3.39
CA TRP A 303 -4.40 19.21 -2.18
C TRP A 303 -4.81 18.24 -1.07
N LEU A 304 -6.09 17.87 -1.05
CA LEU A 304 -6.66 16.86 -0.16
C LEU A 304 -7.04 15.63 -1.01
N ASP A 305 -6.23 14.58 -0.98
CA ASP A 305 -6.57 13.30 -1.61
C ASP A 305 -7.45 12.48 -0.66
N VAL A 306 -8.59 11.99 -1.14
CA VAL A 306 -9.60 11.34 -0.29
C VAL A 306 -10.06 9.99 -0.81
N SER A 307 -10.42 9.12 0.12
CA SER A 307 -11.28 7.96 -0.13
C SER A 307 -12.13 7.66 1.10
N ALA A 308 -13.25 6.96 0.91
CA ALA A 308 -14.14 6.60 2.00
C ALA A 308 -14.69 5.18 1.83
N SER A 309 -14.94 4.51 2.96
CA SER A 309 -15.55 3.19 3.03
C SER A 309 -16.57 3.10 4.16
N ILE A 310 -17.45 2.11 4.07
CA ILE A 310 -18.33 1.69 5.16
C ILE A 310 -18.20 0.18 5.37
N ASN A 311 -17.98 -0.22 6.62
CA ASN A 311 -17.85 -1.63 6.98
C ASN A 311 -19.23 -2.27 7.26
N ASP A 312 -19.25 -3.58 7.51
CA ASP A 312 -20.49 -4.34 7.75
C ASP A 312 -21.19 -3.96 9.08
N GLU A 313 -20.49 -3.31 10.01
CA GLU A 313 -21.04 -2.77 11.25
C GLU A 313 -21.68 -1.38 11.08
N GLY A 314 -21.59 -0.82 9.87
CA GLY A 314 -22.08 0.51 9.52
C GLY A 314 -21.14 1.64 9.93
N ILE A 315 -19.89 1.35 10.31
CA ILE A 315 -18.89 2.37 10.63
C ILE A 315 -18.32 2.91 9.31
N VAL A 316 -18.35 4.22 9.16
CA VAL A 316 -17.73 4.93 8.05
C VAL A 316 -16.29 5.27 8.42
N SER A 317 -15.39 5.04 7.48
CA SER A 317 -14.00 5.49 7.54
C SER A 317 -13.73 6.43 6.36
N LEU A 318 -13.37 7.68 6.64
CA LEU A 318 -12.87 8.66 5.66
C LEU A 318 -11.38 8.81 5.86
N VAL A 319 -10.58 8.64 4.80
CA VAL A 319 -9.16 8.99 4.82
C VAL A 319 -8.94 10.23 3.97
N VAL A 320 -8.21 11.19 4.53
CA VAL A 320 -7.77 12.42 3.88
C VAL A 320 -6.25 12.51 3.98
N VAL A 321 -5.59 12.63 2.84
CA VAL A 321 -4.15 12.92 2.77
C VAL A 321 -3.98 14.36 2.33
N ASN A 322 -3.43 15.20 3.20
CA ASN A 322 -3.01 16.54 2.85
C ASN A 322 -1.60 16.48 2.26
N ILE A 323 -1.50 16.57 0.94
CA ILE A 323 -0.22 16.52 0.23
C ILE A 323 0.51 17.86 0.23
N HIS A 324 -0.07 18.92 0.81
CA HIS A 324 0.58 20.22 0.87
C HIS A 324 1.62 20.23 1.99
N GLU A 325 2.87 20.51 1.63
CA GLU A 325 4.02 20.46 2.54
C GLU A 325 3.91 21.42 3.72
N THR A 326 3.41 22.64 3.47
CA THR A 326 3.48 23.76 4.42
C THR A 326 2.13 24.42 4.79
N LYS A 327 1.00 23.82 4.39
CA LYS A 327 -0.33 24.42 4.62
C LYS A 327 -1.31 23.39 5.16
N SER A 328 -1.87 23.69 6.33
CA SER A 328 -3.02 22.98 6.88
C SER A 328 -4.32 23.51 6.25
N PHE A 329 -5.33 22.65 6.15
CA PHE A 329 -6.64 23.02 5.62
C PHE A 329 -7.73 22.79 6.68
N ALA A 330 -8.19 23.88 7.31
CA ALA A 330 -9.51 23.87 7.93
C ALA A 330 -10.53 23.52 6.85
N THR A 331 -11.37 22.52 7.08
CA THR A 331 -12.23 21.90 6.05
C THR A 331 -13.61 21.62 6.63
N LYS A 332 -14.66 21.98 5.90
CA LYS A 332 -16.04 21.64 6.27
C LYS A 332 -16.29 20.17 5.90
N LEU A 333 -16.78 19.39 6.85
CA LEU A 333 -17.19 18.00 6.60
C LEU A 333 -18.71 17.88 6.57
N GLU A 334 -19.24 17.28 5.51
CA GLU A 334 -20.65 16.98 5.33
C GLU A 334 -20.88 15.47 5.31
N GLY A 335 -21.98 15.01 5.91
CA GLY A 335 -22.26 13.57 6.08
C GLY A 335 -21.57 12.92 7.27
N VAL A 336 -20.95 13.73 8.14
CA VAL A 336 -20.40 13.31 9.43
C VAL A 336 -21.42 13.61 10.54
N SER A 337 -21.54 12.71 11.51
CA SER A 337 -22.43 12.83 12.66
C SER A 337 -21.80 12.20 13.90
N GLY A 338 -22.16 12.73 15.07
CA GLY A 338 -21.73 12.18 16.35
C GLY A 338 -20.23 12.29 16.62
N LYS A 339 -19.75 11.50 17.59
CA LYS A 339 -18.34 11.45 17.94
C LYS A 339 -17.56 10.76 16.83
N VAL A 340 -16.46 11.39 16.43
CA VAL A 340 -15.53 10.91 15.41
C VAL A 340 -14.23 10.51 16.09
N ASP A 341 -13.81 9.27 15.90
CA ASP A 341 -12.47 8.82 16.27
C ASP A 341 -11.49 9.23 15.17
N VAL A 342 -10.35 9.78 15.56
CA VAL A 342 -9.39 10.44 14.68
C VAL A 342 -8.03 9.76 14.83
N PHE A 343 -7.46 9.32 13.72
CA PHE A 343 -6.11 8.77 13.65
C PHE A 343 -5.28 9.62 12.68
N THR A 344 -4.21 10.24 13.17
CA THR A 344 -3.35 11.11 12.36
C THR A 344 -1.95 10.52 12.26
N VAL A 345 -1.45 10.41 11.03
CA VAL A 345 -0.04 10.09 10.72
C VAL A 345 0.62 11.36 10.20
N ALA A 346 1.56 11.88 10.96
CA ALA A 346 2.33 13.08 10.66
C ALA A 346 3.71 12.99 11.34
N GLY A 347 4.59 13.94 11.05
CA GLY A 347 5.93 14.03 11.63
C GLY A 347 6.46 15.47 11.62
N PRO A 348 7.66 15.70 12.18
CA PRO A 348 8.24 17.03 12.30
C PRO A 348 8.63 17.68 10.95
N SER A 349 8.83 16.88 9.90
CA SER A 349 9.06 17.33 8.52
C SER A 349 8.75 16.21 7.53
N ILE A 350 8.66 16.52 6.24
CA ILE A 350 8.49 15.53 5.16
C ILE A 350 9.64 14.52 5.09
N ASP A 351 10.83 14.88 5.58
CA ASP A 351 12.02 14.04 5.62
C ASP A 351 12.12 13.20 6.92
N ALA A 352 11.14 13.31 7.82
CA ALA A 352 11.15 12.59 9.09
C ALA A 352 11.16 11.07 8.86
N VAL A 353 12.01 10.36 9.59
CA VAL A 353 12.22 8.91 9.48
C VAL A 353 12.14 8.27 10.87
N ASN A 354 11.79 7.00 10.93
CA ASN A 354 11.91 6.22 12.17
C ASN A 354 13.30 5.54 12.24
N THR A 355 13.81 5.36 13.46
CA THR A 355 15.03 4.59 13.77
C THR A 355 14.77 3.65 14.96
N GLU A 356 15.73 2.78 15.29
CA GLU A 356 15.61 1.90 16.47
C GLU A 356 15.49 2.71 17.79
N GLU A 357 16.02 3.93 17.81
CA GLU A 357 16.04 4.79 19.00
C GLU A 357 14.86 5.74 19.08
N LYS A 358 14.24 6.10 17.95
CA LYS A 358 13.21 7.13 17.89
C LYS A 358 12.18 6.90 16.79
N GLU A 359 10.91 6.90 17.19
CA GLU A 359 9.76 6.96 16.30
C GLU A 359 9.35 8.43 16.12
N GLU A 360 9.66 9.02 14.96
CA GLU A 360 9.28 10.39 14.59
C GLU A 360 7.93 10.45 13.89
N VAL A 361 7.54 9.34 13.24
CA VAL A 361 6.27 9.19 12.52
C VAL A 361 5.56 7.96 13.07
N GLY A 362 4.37 8.16 13.61
CA GLY A 362 3.51 7.15 14.21
C GLY A 362 2.03 7.51 14.08
N ILE A 363 1.15 6.77 14.76
CA ILE A 363 -0.28 7.09 14.84
C ILE A 363 -0.54 7.92 16.09
N ALA A 364 -1.05 9.14 15.90
CA ALA A 364 -1.62 9.95 16.97
C ALA A 364 -3.15 9.79 17.00
N GLU A 365 -3.68 9.31 18.12
CA GLU A 365 -5.13 9.13 18.31
C GLU A 365 -5.75 10.34 19.03
N SER A 366 -6.92 10.75 18.55
CA SER A 366 -7.74 11.78 19.19
C SER A 366 -9.22 11.58 18.86
N SER A 367 -10.07 12.52 19.27
CA SER A 367 -11.48 12.52 18.88
C SER A 367 -11.96 13.92 18.54
N TRP A 368 -12.92 14.01 17.63
CA TRP A 368 -13.62 15.23 17.27
C TRP A 368 -15.13 15.02 17.46
N ASP A 369 -15.86 16.08 17.79
CA ASP A 369 -17.30 16.01 18.10
C ASP A 369 -18.20 16.02 16.85
N GLY A 370 -17.60 16.05 15.66
CA GLY A 370 -18.30 16.09 14.39
C GLY A 370 -18.87 17.46 14.03
N GLN A 371 -18.55 18.52 14.81
CA GLN A 371 -19.11 19.86 14.62
C GLN A 371 -18.07 20.88 14.16
N GLY A 372 -18.49 21.77 13.27
CA GLY A 372 -17.64 22.85 12.75
C GLY A 372 -16.67 22.39 11.66
N LEU A 373 -15.55 23.09 11.55
CA LEU A 373 -14.47 22.75 10.63
C LEU A 373 -13.50 21.78 11.30
N TYR A 374 -13.02 20.79 10.56
CA TYR A 374 -11.90 19.96 10.97
C TYR A 374 -10.63 20.44 10.27
N GLU A 375 -9.53 20.63 11.00
CA GLU A 375 -8.25 21.03 10.42
C GLU A 375 -7.43 19.80 10.05
N PHE A 376 -7.17 19.62 8.75
CA PHE A 376 -6.23 18.62 8.25
C PHE A 376 -4.82 19.23 8.23
N PRO A 377 -3.88 18.76 9.09
CA PRO A 377 -2.54 19.33 9.18
C PRO A 377 -1.79 19.23 7.85
N GLN A 378 -0.84 20.15 7.60
CA GLN A 378 0.11 20.03 6.48
C GLN A 378 0.83 18.67 6.49
N ALA A 379 1.18 18.15 5.32
CA ALA A 379 1.94 16.91 5.14
C ALA A 379 1.48 15.78 6.09
N SER A 380 0.20 15.43 6.03
CA SER A 380 -0.39 14.45 6.95
C SER A 380 -1.41 13.53 6.28
N MET A 381 -1.58 12.35 6.87
CA MET A 381 -2.73 11.49 6.64
C MET A 381 -3.62 11.52 7.87
N THR A 382 -4.92 11.74 7.69
CA THR A 382 -5.92 11.65 8.76
C THR A 382 -7.00 10.66 8.37
N MET A 383 -7.28 9.71 9.25
CA MET A 383 -8.44 8.82 9.18
C MET A 383 -9.48 9.24 10.22
N LEU A 384 -10.68 9.54 9.75
CA LEU A 384 -11.85 9.86 10.56
C LEU A 384 -12.81 8.67 10.53
N ARG A 385 -13.25 8.22 11.71
CA ARG A 385 -14.17 7.09 11.84
C ARG A 385 -15.37 7.44 12.69
N TRP A 386 -16.58 7.17 12.20
CA TRP A 386 -17.82 7.42 12.93
C TRP A 386 -18.91 6.44 12.52
N LYS A 387 -19.95 6.36 13.35
CA LYS A 387 -21.17 5.62 13.02
C LYS A 387 -22.25 6.65 12.66
N PRO A 388 -22.75 6.67 11.40
CA PRO A 388 -23.71 7.66 10.92
C PRO A 388 -25.01 7.75 11.71
#